data_AF-A0A9E3M9C0-F1
#
_entry.id   AF-A0A9E3M9C0-F1
#
_cell.length_a   1.000
_cell.length_b   1.000
_cell.length_c   1.000
_cell.angle_alpha   90.00
_cell.angle_beta   90.00
_cell.angle_gamma   90.00
#
_symmetry.space_group_name_H-M   'P 1'
#
loop_
_entity.id
_entity.type
_entity.pdbx_description
1 polymer ?
#
loop_
_entity_poly.entity_id
_entity_poly.type
_entity_poly.pdbx_seq_one_letter_code
_entity_poly.pdbx_strand_id
1 'polypeptide(L)'
;MGLRCLKTVCVICVLLACCFTGSCGELDSRSRELRKLGPTIGSLTKVVSPDLVAVEGYGIVGGLRGTGSGECPTRVRAYLKQYFLKQMSAYIRSVDEFISSRDTAVVRVYGVMSTAVSESRYFDVTVTALPSTQTTSLEGGWLYKTELKQLGRFGLATRIMAKAEGHVFIDALEPIGTDKRAGYVLAGGTVFGEFPVGLVLRKGDFRIANAIRNRLNGRFGPNTAKAISASKIELKVPARYEKQSQRFILMVKSMYLVSTVEATQERIKAFVDMLAVSKDKELSEIALEAIGNQSLKQLPALLDSQDEEVRLRAGRCMLNLGSSAGLGTLKTIAMDKGSVYRVAALEAITAGARRKDAALISRQLLRDDDFNIRFAAYEQLRKLDDITVSRKPIARSFYLEQIVRTGQKTVFVSRSGQGRIVLFGAPILCCDNMFIQSANGEITIDSRPGQQYASVMRKHPTRPTMIGPLRTSLDLGDIIETLCEEPGKRSEQGRLGLGVTYAEMIALLKQMCEKGAVEAEFLAGPLPKI
;
A
#
# COMPACT_ATOMS: atom_id res chain seq x y z
N MET A 1 2.15 2.60 77.13
CA MET A 1 0.82 2.03 77.49
C MET A 1 -0.09 2.11 76.27
N GLY A 2 -0.66 0.97 75.85
CA GLY A 2 -1.86 0.87 75.00
C GLY A 2 -1.66 1.11 73.49
N LEU A 3 -1.41 0.09 72.66
CA LEU A 3 -2.34 -0.80 71.94
C LEU A 3 -3.12 -0.18 70.74
N ARG A 4 -3.07 -0.93 69.62
CA ARG A 4 -3.96 -0.98 68.42
C ARG A 4 -3.60 0.00 67.29
N CYS A 5 -3.66 -0.36 66.00
CA CYS A 5 -4.20 -1.53 65.33
C CYS A 5 -3.57 -1.67 63.93
N LEU A 6 -3.32 -2.92 63.54
CA LEU A 6 -3.07 -3.39 62.17
C LEU A 6 -4.07 -2.81 61.16
N LYS A 7 -3.57 -2.43 59.97
CA LYS A 7 -4.16 -2.87 58.70
C LYS A 7 -3.06 -3.21 57.70
N THR A 8 -2.93 -4.51 57.53
CA THR A 8 -2.15 -5.29 56.58
C THR A 8 -2.58 -4.97 55.14
N VAL A 9 -1.63 -4.65 54.26
CA VAL A 9 -1.72 -4.99 52.83
C VAL A 9 -0.42 -5.70 52.48
N CYS A 10 -0.48 -7.03 52.50
CA CYS A 10 0.59 -7.91 52.03
C CYS A 10 0.77 -7.72 50.52
N VAL A 11 1.87 -7.08 50.12
CA VAL A 11 2.40 -7.23 48.77
C VAL A 11 3.08 -8.59 48.71
N ILE A 12 2.37 -9.56 48.12
CA ILE A 12 2.93 -10.87 47.78
C ILE A 12 3.87 -10.66 46.58
N CYS A 13 5.17 -10.54 46.83
CA CYS A 13 6.20 -10.72 45.82
C CYS A 13 6.34 -12.22 45.53
N VAL A 14 5.60 -12.72 44.52
CA VAL A 14 5.92 -14.03 43.93
C VAL A 14 7.20 -13.88 43.11
N LEU A 15 8.29 -14.36 43.69
CA LEU A 15 9.50 -14.79 42.99
C LEU A 15 9.14 -15.94 42.03
N LEU A 16 8.79 -15.60 40.78
CA LEU A 16 8.76 -16.54 39.67
C LEU A 16 10.14 -16.59 39.03
N ALA A 17 11.04 -17.30 39.72
CA ALA A 17 12.24 -17.86 39.11
C ALA A 17 11.82 -19.04 38.21
N CYS A 18 11.41 -18.73 36.98
CA CYS A 18 11.27 -19.73 35.92
C CYS A 18 12.30 -19.46 34.81
N CYS A 19 13.37 -20.23 34.88
CA CYS A 19 14.29 -20.67 33.82
C CYS A 19 14.18 -19.94 32.44
N PHE A 20 14.92 -18.83 32.30
CA PHE A 20 15.31 -18.27 30.99
C PHE A 20 16.73 -18.73 30.58
N THR A 21 17.08 -20.00 30.82
CA THR A 21 18.41 -20.54 30.46
C THR A 21 18.47 -21.16 29.07
N GLY A 22 17.33 -21.33 28.36
CA GLY A 22 17.31 -21.96 27.03
C GLY A 22 17.53 -21.02 25.84
N SER A 23 17.08 -19.76 25.91
CA SER A 23 17.01 -18.92 24.70
C SER A 23 18.36 -18.32 24.28
N CYS A 24 19.28 -18.10 25.21
CA CYS A 24 20.58 -17.48 24.90
C CYS A 24 21.60 -18.51 24.38
N GLY A 25 21.48 -19.78 24.80
CA GLY A 25 22.33 -20.88 24.36
C GLY A 25 22.03 -21.34 22.93
N GLU A 26 20.75 -21.43 22.55
CA GLU A 26 20.32 -21.82 21.19
C GLU A 26 20.71 -20.77 20.13
N LEU A 27 20.61 -19.47 20.44
CA LEU A 27 21.00 -18.41 19.52
C LEU A 27 22.51 -18.39 19.27
N ASP A 28 23.31 -18.63 20.31
CA ASP A 28 24.77 -18.60 20.21
C ASP A 28 25.35 -19.86 19.55
N SER A 29 24.79 -21.06 19.82
CA SER A 29 25.17 -22.30 19.14
C SER A 29 24.80 -22.27 17.65
N ARG A 30 23.62 -21.77 17.30
CA ARG A 30 23.15 -21.61 15.91
C ARG A 30 23.98 -20.58 15.14
N SER A 31 24.33 -19.47 15.77
CA SER A 31 25.22 -18.48 15.15
C SER A 31 26.60 -19.07 14.85
N ARG A 32 27.09 -19.99 15.70
CA ARG A 32 28.31 -20.75 15.48
C ARG A 32 28.19 -21.76 14.35
N GLU A 33 27.10 -22.53 14.28
CA GLU A 33 26.87 -23.48 13.17
C GLU A 33 26.77 -22.79 11.81
N LEU A 34 26.01 -21.70 11.70
CA LEU A 34 25.88 -20.93 10.47
C LEU A 34 27.21 -20.31 10.02
N ARG A 35 28.07 -19.91 10.98
CA ARG A 35 29.42 -19.39 10.69
C ARG A 35 30.36 -20.48 10.15
N LYS A 36 30.18 -21.75 10.57
CA LYS A 36 30.97 -22.88 10.04
C LYS A 36 30.71 -23.13 8.55
N LEU A 37 29.51 -22.80 8.06
CA LEU A 37 29.15 -22.94 6.64
C LEU A 37 29.83 -21.90 5.72
N GLY A 38 30.58 -20.94 6.28
CA GLY A 38 31.37 -19.94 5.56
C GLY A 38 30.76 -18.53 5.54
N PRO A 39 31.46 -17.53 4.97
CA PRO A 39 31.00 -16.16 4.95
C PRO A 39 29.89 -15.93 3.91
N THR A 40 28.83 -15.25 4.34
CA THR A 40 27.77 -14.76 3.47
C THR A 40 28.05 -13.35 3.00
N ILE A 41 27.43 -12.92 1.89
CA ILE A 41 27.53 -11.53 1.42
C ILE A 41 27.06 -10.57 2.52
N GLY A 42 26.01 -10.94 3.26
CA GLY A 42 25.47 -10.14 4.37
C GLY A 42 26.41 -10.03 5.57
N SER A 43 27.29 -11.02 5.82
CA SER A 43 28.30 -10.90 6.88
C SER A 43 29.44 -9.95 6.48
N LEU A 44 29.79 -9.91 5.19
CA LEU A 44 30.88 -9.10 4.64
C LEU A 44 30.46 -7.66 4.31
N THR A 45 29.17 -7.41 4.08
CA THR A 45 28.66 -6.12 3.61
C THR A 45 27.62 -5.50 4.55
N LYS A 46 27.42 -4.20 4.41
CA LYS A 46 26.27 -3.45 4.88
C LYS A 46 25.46 -3.03 3.66
N VAL A 47 24.18 -3.36 3.65
CA VAL A 47 23.26 -2.84 2.63
C VAL A 47 23.01 -1.37 2.93
N VAL A 48 23.20 -0.53 1.92
CA VAL A 48 22.93 0.90 1.93
C VAL A 48 21.85 1.13 0.88
N SER A 49 20.61 1.05 1.33
CA SER A 49 19.42 1.50 0.63
C SER A 49 18.58 2.24 1.65
N PRO A 50 18.18 3.49 1.42
CA PRO A 50 17.15 4.07 2.26
C PRO A 50 15.83 3.38 1.87
N ASP A 51 15.43 2.35 2.62
CA ASP A 51 14.20 1.59 2.35
C ASP A 51 13.00 2.54 2.19
N LEU A 52 12.98 3.57 3.04
CA LEU A 52 12.04 4.68 3.00
C LEU A 52 12.81 6.01 2.98
N VAL A 53 12.37 6.95 2.14
CA VAL A 53 12.91 8.32 2.07
C VAL A 53 11.77 9.30 2.32
N ALA A 54 11.92 10.11 3.38
CA ALA A 54 11.06 11.25 3.61
C ALA A 54 11.34 12.35 2.59
N VAL A 55 10.28 12.81 1.93
CA VAL A 55 10.32 13.87 0.93
C VAL A 55 9.36 15.00 1.30
N GLU A 56 9.75 16.22 0.97
CA GLU A 56 8.93 17.41 1.19
C GLU A 56 8.99 18.38 0.01
N GLY A 57 7.96 19.21 -0.11
CA GLY A 57 7.89 20.31 -1.06
C GLY A 57 6.86 21.33 -0.63
N TYR A 58 6.79 22.42 -1.39
CA TYR A 58 5.77 23.45 -1.24
C TYR A 58 4.99 23.53 -2.54
N GLY A 59 3.67 23.48 -2.43
CA GLY A 59 2.74 23.45 -3.55
C GLY A 59 1.62 24.47 -3.37
N ILE A 60 0.69 24.46 -4.33
CA ILE A 60 -0.54 25.24 -4.27
C ILE A 60 -1.70 24.27 -4.40
N VAL A 61 -2.67 24.39 -3.49
CA VAL A 61 -4.00 23.81 -3.64
C VAL A 61 -4.91 24.89 -4.19
N GLY A 62 -5.64 24.60 -5.27
CA GLY A 62 -6.65 25.51 -5.81
C GLY A 62 -8.03 24.86 -5.92
N GLY A 63 -9.00 25.64 -6.38
CA GLY A 63 -10.41 25.24 -6.38
C GLY A 63 -11.07 25.36 -5.01
N LEU A 64 -10.43 26.09 -4.09
CA LEU A 64 -10.99 26.40 -2.78
C LEU A 64 -12.11 27.43 -2.92
N ARG A 65 -13.08 27.41 -2.00
CA ARG A 65 -14.26 28.29 -2.06
C ARG A 65 -14.09 29.50 -1.15
N GLY A 66 -13.09 30.32 -1.43
CA GLY A 66 -12.71 31.44 -0.56
C GLY A 66 -12.10 31.03 0.80
N THR A 67 -11.79 29.75 1.00
CA THR A 67 -11.19 29.19 2.23
C THR A 67 -9.66 29.22 2.22
N GLY A 68 -9.05 29.68 1.13
CA GLY A 68 -7.62 29.83 0.95
C GLY A 68 -7.05 31.12 1.56
N SER A 69 -5.76 31.37 1.30
CA SER A 69 -5.07 32.60 1.73
C SER A 69 -3.93 32.92 0.77
N GLY A 70 -3.71 34.21 0.53
CA GLY A 70 -2.57 34.73 -0.22
C GLY A 70 -1.29 34.89 0.61
N GLU A 71 -1.34 34.62 1.91
CA GLU A 71 -0.19 34.67 2.81
C GLU A 71 0.78 33.54 2.49
N CYS A 72 2.02 33.91 2.19
CA CYS A 72 3.06 32.97 1.83
C CYS A 72 4.42 33.51 2.26
N PRO A 73 5.25 32.73 2.98
CA PRO A 73 6.60 33.14 3.34
C PRO A 73 7.42 33.54 2.12
N THR A 74 8.18 34.64 2.21
CA THR A 74 8.90 35.26 1.08
C THR A 74 9.74 34.26 0.28
N ARG A 75 10.47 33.37 0.97
CA ARG A 75 11.32 32.36 0.33
C ARG A 75 10.52 31.31 -0.45
N VAL A 76 9.38 30.88 0.08
CA VAL A 76 8.48 29.91 -0.58
C VAL A 76 7.80 30.59 -1.77
N ARG A 77 7.34 31.84 -1.61
CA ARG A 77 6.74 32.62 -2.69
C ARG A 77 7.69 32.80 -3.87
N ALA A 78 8.95 33.17 -3.61
CA ALA A 78 9.97 33.31 -4.66
C ALA A 78 10.22 31.99 -5.41
N TYR A 79 10.29 30.86 -4.68
CA TYR A 79 10.41 29.53 -5.27
C TYR A 79 9.22 29.18 -6.18
N LEU A 80 7.98 29.35 -5.68
CA LEU A 80 6.76 29.03 -6.43
C LEU A 80 6.65 29.88 -7.69
N LYS A 81 6.96 31.19 -7.62
CA LYS A 81 7.00 32.06 -8.80
C LYS A 81 7.91 31.49 -9.89
N GLN A 82 9.15 31.16 -9.54
CA GLN A 82 10.10 30.62 -10.50
C GLN A 82 9.69 29.25 -11.04
N TYR A 83 9.09 28.41 -10.20
CA TYR A 83 8.58 27.10 -10.61
C TYR A 83 7.45 27.24 -11.64
N PHE A 84 6.41 28.01 -11.33
CA PHE A 84 5.25 28.19 -12.20
C PHE A 84 5.58 28.97 -13.48
N LEU A 85 6.49 29.94 -13.44
CA LEU A 85 6.98 30.61 -14.65
C LEU A 85 7.67 29.63 -15.61
N LYS A 86 8.38 28.62 -15.10
CA LYS A 86 9.03 27.60 -15.93
C LYS A 86 8.05 26.55 -16.49
N GLN A 87 7.01 26.21 -15.74
CA GLN A 87 6.11 25.08 -16.05
C GLN A 87 4.79 25.50 -16.71
N MET A 88 4.30 26.73 -16.46
CA MET A 88 2.92 27.14 -16.77
C MET A 88 2.83 28.55 -17.39
N SER A 89 3.89 29.01 -18.07
CA SER A 89 3.92 30.33 -18.73
C SER A 89 2.78 30.58 -19.73
N ALA A 90 2.14 29.53 -20.23
CA ALA A 90 1.04 29.61 -21.21
C ALA A 90 -0.38 29.72 -20.60
N TYR A 91 -0.58 29.38 -19.31
CA TYR A 91 -1.93 29.20 -18.73
C TYR A 91 -2.28 30.18 -17.61
N ILE A 92 -1.29 30.83 -17.01
CA ILE A 92 -1.49 31.76 -15.89
C ILE A 92 -1.13 33.17 -16.34
N ARG A 93 -2.13 34.08 -16.35
CA ARG A 93 -1.92 35.50 -16.72
C ARG A 93 -1.00 36.22 -15.73
N SER A 94 -1.16 35.93 -14.43
CA SER A 94 -0.32 36.46 -13.35
C SER A 94 -0.14 35.42 -12.25
N VAL A 95 1.09 34.94 -12.06
CA VAL A 95 1.43 33.98 -11.00
C VAL A 95 1.25 34.60 -9.62
N ASP A 96 1.45 35.91 -9.50
CA ASP A 96 1.25 36.65 -8.25
C ASP A 96 -0.21 36.71 -7.83
N GLU A 97 -1.12 36.96 -8.77
CA GLU A 97 -2.56 36.94 -8.50
C GLU A 97 -3.02 35.54 -8.13
N PHE A 98 -2.51 34.53 -8.86
CA PHE A 98 -2.83 33.13 -8.57
C PHE A 98 -2.41 32.72 -7.17
N ILE A 99 -1.18 33.04 -6.73
CA ILE A 99 -0.72 32.75 -5.35
C ILE A 99 -1.50 33.55 -4.30
N SER A 100 -1.95 34.76 -4.64
CA SER A 100 -2.60 35.66 -3.68
C SER A 100 -4.11 35.47 -3.57
N SER A 101 -4.70 34.57 -4.37
CA SER A 101 -6.14 34.35 -4.42
C SER A 101 -6.66 33.65 -3.16
N ARG A 102 -7.87 34.02 -2.71
CA ARG A 102 -8.60 33.30 -1.65
C ARG A 102 -9.13 31.93 -2.09
N ASP A 103 -9.11 31.63 -3.37
CA ASP A 103 -9.47 30.31 -3.91
C ASP A 103 -8.26 29.37 -4.03
N THR A 104 -7.11 29.83 -3.54
CA THR A 104 -5.86 29.07 -3.49
C THR A 104 -5.24 29.11 -2.09
N ALA A 105 -4.50 28.07 -1.74
CA ALA A 105 -3.69 28.04 -0.54
C ALA A 105 -2.30 27.49 -0.86
N VAL A 106 -1.28 28.16 -0.33
CA VAL A 106 0.07 27.60 -0.32
C VAL A 106 0.15 26.55 0.79
N VAL A 107 0.65 25.37 0.43
CA VAL A 107 0.67 24.20 1.30
C VAL A 107 2.07 23.60 1.39
N ARG A 108 2.36 22.98 2.52
CA ARG A 108 3.46 22.03 2.65
C ARG A 108 2.96 20.66 2.18
N VAL A 109 3.73 20.01 1.34
CA VAL A 109 3.49 18.64 0.88
C VAL A 109 4.57 17.76 1.48
N TYR A 110 4.19 16.68 2.13
CA TYR A 110 5.09 15.73 2.78
C TYR A 110 4.69 14.31 2.41
N GLY A 111 5.66 13.41 2.27
CA GLY A 111 5.39 11.99 2.12
C GLY A 111 6.61 11.14 2.36
N VAL A 112 6.38 9.84 2.52
CA VAL A 112 7.44 8.85 2.68
C VAL A 112 7.37 7.90 1.49
N MET A 113 8.36 8.00 0.61
CA MET A 113 8.43 7.13 -0.56
C MET A 113 9.34 5.94 -0.29
N SER A 114 8.96 4.78 -0.82
CA SER A 114 9.85 3.62 -0.89
C SER A 114 10.84 3.79 -2.04
N THR A 115 12.12 3.51 -1.80
CA THR A 115 13.10 3.40 -2.90
C THR A 115 13.15 2.00 -3.51
N ALA A 116 12.53 1.02 -2.84
CA ALA A 116 12.30 -0.30 -3.41
C ALA A 116 11.31 -0.15 -4.57
N VAL A 117 11.79 -0.42 -5.79
CA VAL A 117 11.05 -0.24 -7.03
C VAL A 117 9.79 -1.11 -7.00
N SER A 118 8.62 -0.49 -7.10
CA SER A 118 7.32 -1.15 -7.20
C SER A 118 6.57 -0.56 -8.39
N GLU A 119 5.79 -1.42 -9.07
CA GLU A 119 5.00 -1.13 -10.28
C GLU A 119 4.06 0.09 -10.16
N SER A 120 3.72 0.51 -8.94
CA SER A 120 3.22 1.84 -8.67
C SER A 120 4.35 2.68 -8.07
N ARG A 121 4.98 3.51 -8.89
CA ARG A 121 5.78 4.64 -8.38
C ARG A 121 4.96 5.61 -7.52
N TYR A 122 3.66 5.32 -7.33
CA TYR A 122 2.74 6.14 -6.58
C TYR A 122 2.84 5.90 -5.07
N PHE A 123 2.70 6.97 -4.30
CA PHE A 123 2.59 6.93 -2.84
C PHE A 123 1.67 8.05 -2.35
N ASP A 124 1.12 7.88 -1.15
CA ASP A 124 0.27 8.90 -0.54
C ASP A 124 1.14 10.07 -0.05
N VAL A 125 0.61 11.29 -0.15
CA VAL A 125 1.24 12.48 0.43
C VAL A 125 0.27 13.18 1.36
N THR A 126 0.79 13.74 2.45
CA THR A 126 0.07 14.69 3.30
C THR A 126 0.21 16.08 2.72
N VAL A 127 -0.88 16.82 2.74
CA VAL A 127 -0.94 18.23 2.35
C VAL A 127 -1.44 19.02 3.54
N THR A 128 -0.71 20.06 3.94
CA THR A 128 -1.04 20.88 5.11
C THR A 128 -0.90 22.35 4.75
N ALA A 129 -1.90 23.16 5.10
CA ALA A 129 -1.80 24.62 4.97
C ALA A 129 -0.61 25.12 5.81
N LEU A 130 0.09 26.14 5.33
CA LEU A 130 1.22 26.67 6.06
C LEU A 130 0.81 27.24 7.44
N PRO A 131 1.68 27.14 8.46
CA PRO A 131 1.43 27.78 9.74
C PRO A 131 1.33 29.30 9.56
N SER A 132 0.55 29.93 10.43
CA SER A 132 0.34 31.39 10.42
C SER A 132 -0.28 31.94 9.13
N THR A 133 -1.01 31.12 8.38
CA THR A 133 -1.91 31.59 7.32
C THR A 133 -3.38 31.57 7.76
N GLN A 134 -4.18 32.43 7.14
CA GLN A 134 -5.64 32.53 7.26
C GLN A 134 -6.41 31.43 6.49
N THR A 135 -5.71 30.44 5.90
CA THR A 135 -6.37 29.31 5.24
C THR A 135 -7.22 28.53 6.25
N THR A 136 -8.51 28.42 5.99
CA THR A 136 -9.50 27.79 6.88
C THR A 136 -9.82 26.36 6.50
N SER A 137 -9.71 26.00 5.22
CA SER A 137 -10.00 24.64 4.72
C SER A 137 -9.34 24.37 3.37
N LEU A 138 -8.85 23.13 3.20
CA LEU A 138 -8.37 22.56 1.94
C LEU A 138 -9.39 21.63 1.27
N GLU A 139 -10.59 21.49 1.85
CA GLU A 139 -11.66 20.60 1.41
C GLU A 139 -12.09 20.90 -0.04
N GLY A 140 -12.21 19.85 -0.86
CA GLY A 140 -12.58 19.97 -2.28
C GLY A 140 -11.48 20.53 -3.18
N GLY A 141 -10.30 20.84 -2.63
CA GLY A 141 -9.19 21.39 -3.39
C GLY A 141 -8.46 20.36 -4.27
N TRP A 142 -7.72 20.87 -5.25
CA TRP A 142 -6.80 20.11 -6.09
C TRP A 142 -5.35 20.59 -5.88
N LEU A 143 -4.44 19.68 -5.54
CA LEU A 143 -3.01 19.94 -5.47
C LEU A 143 -2.43 19.98 -6.89
N TYR A 144 -1.93 21.14 -7.29
CA TYR A 144 -1.17 21.28 -8.53
C TYR A 144 0.18 20.57 -8.43
N LYS A 145 0.70 20.14 -9.59
CA LYS A 145 1.99 19.44 -9.69
C LYS A 145 3.06 20.14 -8.85
N THR A 146 3.56 19.40 -7.87
CA THR A 146 4.51 19.87 -6.86
C THR A 146 5.74 18.99 -6.86
N GLU A 147 6.93 19.58 -6.96
CA GLU A 147 8.20 18.85 -6.85
C GLU A 147 8.55 18.56 -5.39
N LEU A 148 8.87 17.32 -5.10
CA LEU A 148 9.28 16.84 -3.79
C LEU A 148 10.78 16.52 -3.78
N LYS A 149 11.44 16.97 -2.73
CA LYS A 149 12.89 16.84 -2.50
C LYS A 149 13.10 16.11 -1.18
N GLN A 150 14.32 15.63 -0.94
CA GLN A 150 14.64 15.01 0.34
C GLN A 150 14.34 15.98 1.50
N LEU A 151 13.70 15.48 2.55
CA LEU A 151 13.41 16.27 3.76
C LEU A 151 14.64 17.02 4.25
N GLY A 152 14.49 18.32 4.57
CA GLY A 152 15.57 19.18 5.03
C GLY A 152 16.44 19.77 3.90
N ARG A 153 16.20 19.39 2.64
CA ARG A 153 16.90 19.95 1.47
C ARG A 153 15.92 20.76 0.61
N PHE A 154 15.83 22.07 0.88
CA PHE A 154 14.99 22.99 0.12
C PHE A 154 15.83 23.97 -0.73
N GLY A 155 15.56 24.02 -2.03
CA GLY A 155 16.18 24.96 -2.97
C GLY A 155 15.92 24.57 -4.43
N LEU A 156 16.39 25.37 -5.38
CA LEU A 156 16.26 25.06 -6.82
C LEU A 156 17.30 24.05 -7.31
N ALA A 157 18.49 24.07 -6.72
CA ALA A 157 19.62 23.21 -7.10
C ALA A 157 19.56 21.80 -6.47
N THR A 158 18.52 21.49 -5.70
CA THR A 158 18.35 20.19 -5.04
C THR A 158 17.70 19.19 -5.99
N ARG A 159 18.26 17.98 -6.09
CA ARG A 159 17.70 16.89 -6.89
C ARG A 159 16.24 16.60 -6.52
N ILE A 160 15.36 16.60 -7.52
CA ILE A 160 13.96 16.18 -7.38
C ILE A 160 13.93 14.68 -7.18
N MET A 161 13.18 14.24 -6.16
CA MET A 161 13.06 12.82 -5.79
C MET A 161 11.68 12.26 -6.11
N ALA A 162 10.65 13.10 -6.08
CA ALA A 162 9.29 12.73 -6.44
C ALA A 162 8.51 13.96 -6.94
N LYS A 163 7.32 13.74 -7.47
CA LYS A 163 6.32 14.77 -7.80
C LYS A 163 5.00 14.41 -7.15
N ALA A 164 4.16 15.37 -6.80
CA ALA A 164 2.82 15.11 -6.28
C ALA A 164 1.76 15.96 -6.96
N GLU A 165 0.61 15.38 -7.28
CA GLU A 165 -0.58 16.06 -7.81
C GLU A 165 -1.85 15.25 -7.52
N GLY A 166 -3.01 15.92 -7.43
CA GLY A 166 -4.31 15.24 -7.29
C GLY A 166 -5.31 15.92 -6.36
N HIS A 167 -6.49 15.32 -6.20
CA HIS A 167 -7.53 15.81 -5.28
C HIS A 167 -7.08 15.70 -3.82
N VAL A 168 -7.38 16.74 -3.04
CA VAL A 168 -7.20 16.72 -1.59
C VAL A 168 -8.35 15.91 -0.96
N PHE A 169 -7.99 14.77 -0.40
CA PHE A 169 -8.84 13.91 0.39
C PHE A 169 -8.74 14.32 1.87
N ILE A 170 -9.88 14.73 2.43
CA ILE A 170 -10.07 14.91 3.88
C ILE A 170 -11.08 13.85 4.30
N ASP A 171 -10.75 13.07 5.31
CA ASP A 171 -11.58 11.95 5.71
C ASP A 171 -12.91 12.43 6.30
N ALA A 172 -14.01 12.00 5.68
CA ALA A 172 -15.36 12.41 6.05
C ALA A 172 -16.12 11.37 6.88
N LEU A 173 -15.49 10.23 7.20
CA LEU A 173 -16.12 9.16 7.99
C LEU A 173 -16.17 9.49 9.49
N GLU A 174 -15.23 10.30 9.97
CA GLU A 174 -15.14 10.83 11.34
C GLU A 174 -14.99 12.36 11.29
N PRO A 175 -16.07 13.11 11.02
CA PRO A 175 -15.98 14.55 10.75
C PRO A 175 -15.71 15.42 12.00
N ILE A 176 -15.89 14.87 13.20
CA ILE A 176 -15.74 15.63 14.46
C ILE A 176 -14.26 15.79 14.80
N GLY A 177 -13.78 17.03 14.88
CA GLY A 177 -12.41 17.34 15.28
C GLY A 177 -11.36 17.20 14.16
N THR A 178 -11.78 16.86 12.94
CA THR A 178 -10.88 16.77 11.78
C THR A 178 -10.39 18.14 11.36
N ASP A 179 -9.06 18.34 11.38
CA ASP A 179 -8.43 19.58 10.92
C ASP A 179 -8.57 19.70 9.40
N LYS A 180 -9.47 20.57 8.95
CA LYS A 180 -9.71 20.83 7.53
C LYS A 180 -8.54 21.51 6.81
N ARG A 181 -7.52 21.96 7.54
CA ARG A 181 -6.28 22.52 6.98
C ARG A 181 -5.25 21.45 6.64
N ALA A 182 -5.53 20.19 6.96
CA ALA A 182 -4.71 19.04 6.63
C ALA A 182 -5.53 17.99 5.88
N GLY A 183 -4.88 17.31 4.93
CA GLY A 183 -5.49 16.23 4.18
C GLY A 183 -4.42 15.39 3.49
N TYR A 184 -4.87 14.48 2.63
CA TYR A 184 -4.02 13.59 1.86
C TYR A 184 -4.26 13.78 0.37
N VAL A 185 -3.28 13.45 -0.46
CA VAL A 185 -3.51 13.14 -1.87
C VAL A 185 -3.20 11.66 -2.07
N LEU A 186 -4.26 10.89 -2.17
CA LEU A 186 -4.23 9.42 -2.25
C LEU A 186 -3.58 8.99 -3.59
N ALA A 187 -2.52 8.18 -3.52
CA ALA A 187 -1.66 7.81 -4.63
C ALA A 187 -1.17 9.01 -5.49
N GLY A 188 -1.11 10.22 -4.92
CA GLY A 188 -0.78 11.44 -5.65
C GLY A 188 0.71 11.68 -5.85
N GLY A 189 1.56 11.16 -4.97
CA GLY A 189 3.01 11.23 -5.09
C GLY A 189 3.51 10.23 -6.13
N THR A 190 4.52 10.57 -6.95
CA THR A 190 5.17 9.70 -7.92
C THR A 190 6.68 9.79 -7.77
N VAL A 191 7.35 8.65 -7.54
CA VAL A 191 8.81 8.57 -7.43
C VAL A 191 9.50 8.96 -8.75
N PHE A 192 10.54 9.78 -8.67
CA PHE A 192 11.29 10.29 -9.82
C PHE A 192 12.76 9.87 -9.76
N GLY A 193 13.18 9.03 -10.71
CA GLY A 193 14.55 8.51 -10.85
C GLY A 193 14.75 7.08 -10.33
N GLU A 194 15.91 6.50 -10.61
CA GLU A 194 16.33 5.20 -10.10
C GLU A 194 17.18 5.37 -8.82
N PHE A 195 16.93 4.53 -7.83
CA PHE A 195 17.65 4.47 -6.56
C PHE A 195 18.34 3.11 -6.45
N PRO A 196 19.58 2.97 -6.96
CA PRO A 196 20.26 1.68 -6.91
C PRO A 196 20.62 1.32 -5.46
N VAL A 197 20.52 0.04 -5.14
CA VAL A 197 20.89 -0.49 -3.82
C VAL A 197 22.42 -0.56 -3.74
N GLY A 198 23.02 0.02 -2.70
CA GLY A 198 24.45 -0.10 -2.45
C GLY A 198 24.76 -1.28 -1.53
N LEU A 199 25.78 -2.07 -1.86
CA LEU A 199 26.44 -2.97 -0.90
C LEU A 199 27.80 -2.37 -0.56
N VAL A 200 27.98 -2.02 0.71
CA VAL A 200 29.25 -1.47 1.21
C VAL A 200 29.98 -2.53 2.00
N LEU A 201 31.16 -2.95 1.54
CA LEU A 201 32.02 -3.87 2.27
C LEU A 201 32.47 -3.25 3.58
N ARG A 202 32.48 -4.07 4.64
CA ARG A 202 32.96 -3.66 5.96
C ARG A 202 34.47 -3.38 5.96
N LYS A 203 35.22 -4.12 5.14
CA LYS A 203 36.65 -3.92 4.87
C LYS A 203 36.84 -3.89 3.36
N GLY A 204 37.41 -2.80 2.84
CA GLY A 204 37.62 -2.64 1.40
C GLY A 204 38.61 -3.66 0.85
N ASP A 205 38.21 -4.38 -0.19
CA ASP A 205 39.02 -5.38 -0.90
C ASP A 205 38.44 -5.62 -2.31
N PHE A 206 39.22 -5.30 -3.35
CA PHE A 206 38.80 -5.49 -4.75
C PHE A 206 38.55 -6.95 -5.12
N ARG A 207 39.27 -7.91 -4.54
CA ARG A 207 39.07 -9.34 -4.82
C ARG A 207 37.71 -9.78 -4.28
N ILE A 208 37.39 -9.39 -3.04
CA ILE A 208 36.08 -9.70 -2.43
C ILE A 208 34.97 -8.98 -3.18
N ALA A 209 35.14 -7.71 -3.54
CA ALA A 209 34.14 -6.95 -4.29
C ALA A 209 33.82 -7.60 -5.65
N ASN A 210 34.85 -8.02 -6.38
CA ASN A 210 34.68 -8.72 -7.66
C ASN A 210 34.08 -10.13 -7.49
N ALA A 211 34.45 -10.86 -6.43
CA ALA A 211 33.87 -12.16 -6.12
C ALA A 211 32.36 -12.04 -5.83
N ILE A 212 31.94 -11.04 -5.05
CA ILE A 212 30.53 -10.76 -4.78
C ILE A 212 29.81 -10.41 -6.09
N ARG A 213 30.37 -9.49 -6.89
CA ARG A 213 29.81 -9.12 -8.21
C ARG A 213 29.59 -10.36 -9.09
N ASN A 214 30.62 -11.20 -9.22
CA ASN A 214 30.56 -12.42 -10.05
C ASN A 214 29.51 -13.40 -9.52
N ARG A 215 29.44 -13.59 -8.21
CA ARG A 215 28.46 -14.48 -7.57
C ARG A 215 27.02 -14.02 -7.82
N LEU A 216 26.77 -12.72 -7.67
CA LEU A 216 25.45 -12.12 -7.92
C LEU A 216 25.07 -12.21 -9.40
N ASN A 217 25.98 -11.84 -10.30
CA ASN A 217 25.73 -11.90 -11.74
C ASN A 217 25.52 -13.35 -12.22
N GLY A 218 26.25 -14.32 -11.65
CA GLY A 218 26.08 -15.73 -11.96
C GLY A 218 24.72 -16.30 -11.53
N ARG A 219 24.15 -15.82 -10.42
CA ARG A 219 22.86 -16.31 -9.90
C ARG A 219 21.65 -15.59 -10.52
N PHE A 220 21.76 -14.29 -10.75
CA PHE A 220 20.63 -13.42 -11.08
C PHE A 220 20.66 -12.89 -12.52
N GLY A 221 21.74 -13.15 -13.25
CA GLY A 221 21.94 -12.67 -14.61
C GLY A 221 22.95 -11.53 -14.69
N PRO A 222 23.48 -11.25 -15.91
CA PRO A 222 24.49 -10.22 -16.11
C PRO A 222 23.96 -8.83 -15.70
N ASN A 223 24.86 -7.95 -15.29
CA ASN A 223 24.56 -6.57 -14.87
C ASN A 223 23.65 -6.42 -13.64
N THR A 224 23.42 -7.49 -12.87
CA THR A 224 22.74 -7.40 -11.56
C THR A 224 23.59 -6.63 -10.55
N ALA A 225 24.90 -6.83 -10.58
CA ALA A 225 25.86 -6.19 -9.69
C ALA A 225 27.03 -5.57 -10.48
N LYS A 226 27.47 -4.39 -10.04
CA LYS A 226 28.64 -3.68 -10.55
C LYS A 226 29.55 -3.26 -9.40
N ALA A 227 30.78 -3.76 -9.39
CA ALA A 227 31.80 -3.31 -8.43
C ALA A 227 32.29 -1.91 -8.84
N ILE A 228 31.98 -0.90 -8.03
CA ILE A 228 32.34 0.51 -8.28
C ILE A 228 33.71 0.84 -7.68
N SER A 229 34.03 0.25 -6.53
CA SER A 229 35.33 0.43 -5.84
C SER A 229 35.66 -0.79 -4.98
N ALA A 230 36.81 -0.76 -4.29
CA ALA A 230 37.21 -1.78 -3.33
C ALA A 230 36.18 -2.00 -2.21
N SER A 231 35.34 -1.00 -1.92
CA SER A 231 34.36 -1.04 -0.83
C SER A 231 32.91 -0.94 -1.27
N LYS A 232 32.63 -0.54 -2.52
CA LYS A 232 31.26 -0.26 -2.98
C LYS A 232 30.88 -1.12 -4.18
N ILE A 233 29.78 -1.83 -4.05
CA ILE A 233 29.12 -2.56 -5.14
C ILE A 233 27.72 -1.97 -5.31
N GLU A 234 27.36 -1.67 -6.55
CA GLU A 234 26.02 -1.24 -6.93
C GLU A 234 25.20 -2.47 -7.33
N LEU A 235 23.98 -2.56 -6.81
CA LEU A 235 23.05 -3.66 -7.02
C LEU A 235 21.79 -3.13 -7.70
N LYS A 236 21.48 -3.69 -8.87
CA LYS A 236 20.23 -3.48 -9.59
C LYS A 236 19.28 -4.64 -9.29
N VAL A 237 18.04 -4.33 -8.91
CA VAL A 237 17.01 -5.36 -8.67
C VAL A 237 16.54 -5.89 -10.04
N PRO A 238 16.62 -7.21 -10.29
CA PRO A 238 16.09 -7.81 -11.52
C PRO A 238 14.56 -7.70 -11.60
N ALA A 239 14.01 -7.58 -12.81
CA ALA A 239 12.56 -7.42 -13.03
C ALA A 239 11.70 -8.49 -12.34
N ARG A 240 12.17 -9.74 -12.30
CA ARG A 240 11.47 -10.85 -11.62
C ARG A 240 11.27 -10.64 -10.11
N TYR A 241 12.07 -9.78 -9.50
CA TYR A 241 12.04 -9.45 -8.07
C TYR A 241 11.53 -8.05 -7.78
N GLU A 242 11.06 -7.29 -8.77
CA GLU A 242 10.62 -5.92 -8.58
C GLU A 242 9.58 -5.82 -7.45
N LYS A 243 8.53 -6.65 -7.51
CA LYS A 243 7.49 -6.78 -6.47
C LYS A 243 7.97 -7.32 -5.13
N GLN A 244 9.18 -7.90 -5.07
CA GLN A 244 9.73 -8.58 -3.90
C GLN A 244 11.16 -8.09 -3.62
N SER A 245 11.41 -6.80 -3.84
CA SER A 245 12.75 -6.21 -3.74
C SER A 245 13.39 -6.45 -2.36
N GLN A 246 12.63 -6.36 -1.27
CA GLN A 246 13.11 -6.67 0.08
C GLN A 246 13.53 -8.14 0.21
N ARG A 247 12.70 -9.08 -0.29
CA ARG A 247 13.04 -10.51 -0.32
C ARG A 247 14.31 -10.76 -1.12
N PHE A 248 14.47 -10.09 -2.27
CA PHE A 248 15.70 -10.16 -3.07
C PHE A 248 16.93 -9.66 -2.30
N ILE A 249 16.83 -8.55 -1.57
CA ILE A 249 17.92 -8.06 -0.71
C ILE A 249 18.26 -9.09 0.38
N LEU A 250 17.26 -9.73 0.99
CA LEU A 250 17.47 -10.79 1.98
C LEU A 250 18.13 -12.04 1.36
N MET A 251 17.73 -12.42 0.14
CA MET A 251 18.40 -13.49 -0.60
C MET A 251 19.86 -13.14 -0.86
N VAL A 252 20.15 -11.93 -1.37
CA VAL A 252 21.50 -11.42 -1.60
C VAL A 252 22.33 -11.51 -0.33
N LYS A 253 21.80 -11.06 0.82
CA LYS A 253 22.49 -11.16 2.12
C LYS A 253 22.77 -12.60 2.54
N SER A 254 21.87 -13.53 2.21
CA SER A 254 21.96 -14.95 2.60
C SER A 254 22.85 -15.79 1.70
N MET A 255 23.27 -15.26 0.56
CA MET A 255 24.16 -15.97 -0.36
C MET A 255 25.57 -16.11 0.22
N TYR A 256 26.11 -17.32 0.12
CA TYR A 256 27.51 -17.61 0.41
C TYR A 256 28.41 -17.19 -0.76
N LEU A 257 29.57 -16.61 -0.43
CA LEU A 257 30.53 -16.11 -1.41
C LEU A 257 31.19 -17.25 -2.19
N VAL A 258 31.62 -18.29 -1.48
CA VAL A 258 32.26 -19.49 -2.05
C VAL A 258 31.25 -20.63 -2.09
N SER A 259 31.14 -21.29 -3.25
CA SER A 259 30.18 -22.37 -3.49
C SER A 259 30.88 -23.53 -4.20
N THR A 260 31.23 -24.57 -3.46
CA THR A 260 31.57 -25.90 -4.02
C THR A 260 30.34 -26.79 -4.01
N VAL A 261 30.37 -27.93 -4.71
CA VAL A 261 29.22 -28.85 -4.77
C VAL A 261 28.93 -29.41 -3.38
N GLU A 262 29.96 -29.84 -2.66
CA GLU A 262 29.92 -30.44 -1.33
C GLU A 262 29.39 -29.43 -0.31
N ALA A 263 29.97 -28.22 -0.27
CA ALA A 263 29.53 -27.17 0.65
C ALA A 263 28.10 -26.72 0.36
N THR A 264 27.67 -26.77 -0.90
CA THR A 264 26.28 -26.43 -1.26
C THR A 264 25.31 -27.51 -0.78
N GLN A 265 25.65 -28.79 -0.91
CA GLN A 265 24.84 -29.91 -0.39
C GLN A 265 24.74 -29.87 1.14
N GLU A 266 25.85 -29.62 1.82
CA GLU A 266 25.88 -29.46 3.29
C GLU A 266 24.98 -28.31 3.75
N ARG A 267 25.05 -27.15 3.08
CA ARG A 267 24.19 -26.00 3.36
C ARG A 267 22.71 -26.31 3.11
N ILE A 268 22.36 -26.96 1.99
CA ILE A 268 20.98 -27.34 1.70
C ILE A 268 20.45 -28.22 2.84
N LYS A 269 21.20 -29.25 3.23
CA LYS A 269 20.81 -30.14 4.33
C LYS A 269 20.59 -29.36 5.62
N ALA A 270 21.55 -28.53 6.01
CA ALA A 270 21.43 -27.71 7.22
C ALA A 270 20.22 -26.78 7.20
N PHE A 271 19.92 -26.13 6.07
CA PHE A 271 18.74 -25.26 5.96
C PHE A 271 17.42 -26.02 5.88
N VAL A 272 17.38 -27.22 5.30
CA VAL A 272 16.20 -28.09 5.34
C VAL A 272 15.91 -28.53 6.77
N ASP A 273 16.94 -28.98 7.50
CA ASP A 273 16.83 -29.37 8.90
C ASP A 273 16.36 -28.18 9.75
N MET A 274 16.99 -27.01 9.60
CA MET A 274 16.57 -25.80 10.31
C MET A 274 15.17 -25.32 9.92
N LEU A 275 14.75 -25.51 8.67
CA LEU A 275 13.38 -25.17 8.25
C LEU A 275 12.36 -26.08 8.93
N ALA A 276 12.70 -27.34 9.18
CA ALA A 276 11.84 -28.30 9.84
C ALA A 276 11.69 -28.05 11.36
N VAL A 277 12.78 -27.68 12.05
CA VAL A 277 12.79 -27.67 13.53
C VAL A 277 12.97 -26.30 14.19
N SER A 278 13.51 -25.30 13.48
CA SER A 278 13.88 -24.04 14.14
C SER A 278 12.69 -23.11 14.34
N LYS A 279 12.82 -22.20 15.32
CA LYS A 279 11.85 -21.12 15.56
C LYS A 279 11.86 -20.06 14.46
N ASP A 280 13.04 -19.74 13.92
CA ASP A 280 13.18 -18.77 12.82
C ASP A 280 13.36 -19.53 11.50
N LYS A 281 12.23 -19.93 10.95
CA LYS A 281 12.10 -20.68 9.70
C LYS A 281 12.30 -19.80 8.45
N GLU A 282 12.14 -18.48 8.59
CA GLU A 282 12.21 -17.55 7.46
C GLU A 282 13.63 -17.44 6.89
N LEU A 283 14.64 -17.36 7.76
CA LEU A 283 16.03 -17.33 7.32
C LEU A 283 16.39 -18.56 6.47
N SER A 284 15.95 -19.75 6.90
CA SER A 284 16.22 -21.01 6.21
C SER A 284 15.56 -21.04 4.83
N GLU A 285 14.30 -20.62 4.76
CA GLU A 285 13.56 -20.50 3.51
C GLU A 285 14.25 -19.57 2.50
N ILE A 286 14.65 -18.38 2.95
CA ILE A 286 15.34 -17.39 2.11
C ILE A 286 16.70 -17.91 1.65
N ALA A 287 17.44 -18.60 2.52
CA ALA A 287 18.73 -19.19 2.18
C ALA A 287 18.59 -20.31 1.14
N LEU A 288 17.59 -21.18 1.28
CA LEU A 288 17.28 -22.24 0.31
C LEU A 288 16.89 -21.67 -1.06
N GLU A 289 16.11 -20.58 -1.08
CA GLU A 289 15.77 -19.86 -2.31
C GLU A 289 17.00 -19.20 -2.96
N ALA A 290 17.88 -18.62 -2.13
CA ALA A 290 19.12 -17.99 -2.57
C ALA A 290 20.07 -19.00 -3.25
N ILE A 291 20.17 -20.22 -2.71
CA ILE A 291 20.90 -21.34 -3.31
C ILE A 291 20.31 -21.71 -4.67
N GLY A 292 18.98 -21.90 -4.74
CA GLY A 292 18.27 -22.12 -5.99
C GLY A 292 17.80 -23.54 -6.23
N ASN A 293 17.67 -23.93 -7.50
CA ASN A 293 16.99 -25.17 -7.91
C ASN A 293 17.62 -26.44 -7.35
N GLN A 294 18.88 -26.39 -6.89
CA GLN A 294 19.54 -27.50 -6.19
C GLN A 294 18.80 -27.89 -4.90
N SER A 295 18.14 -26.93 -4.24
CA SER A 295 17.34 -27.16 -3.03
C SER A 295 16.07 -27.99 -3.27
N LEU A 296 15.54 -28.01 -4.51
CA LEU A 296 14.25 -28.64 -4.84
C LEU A 296 14.20 -30.16 -4.58
N LYS A 297 15.34 -30.84 -4.49
CA LYS A 297 15.39 -32.29 -4.24
C LYS A 297 14.96 -32.67 -2.82
N GLN A 298 15.21 -31.81 -1.83
CA GLN A 298 14.99 -32.11 -0.41
C GLN A 298 13.72 -31.45 0.16
N LEU A 299 13.21 -30.40 -0.50
CA LEU A 299 12.01 -29.68 -0.06
C LEU A 299 10.70 -30.51 -0.04
N PRO A 300 10.44 -31.48 -0.96
CA PRO A 300 9.19 -32.21 -0.97
C PRO A 300 8.87 -32.93 0.35
N ALA A 301 9.89 -33.46 1.05
CA ALA A 301 9.71 -34.14 2.32
C ALA A 301 9.12 -33.24 3.42
N LEU A 302 9.29 -31.92 3.31
CA LEU A 302 8.75 -30.94 4.27
C LEU A 302 7.26 -30.65 4.04
N LEU A 303 6.70 -31.01 2.88
CA LEU A 303 5.27 -30.80 2.58
C LEU A 303 4.36 -31.72 3.40
N ASP A 304 4.90 -32.82 3.94
CA ASP A 304 4.19 -33.78 4.79
C ASP A 304 4.44 -33.53 6.30
N SER A 305 5.09 -32.42 6.65
CA SER A 305 5.34 -32.03 8.06
C SER A 305 4.02 -31.85 8.83
N GLN A 306 4.03 -32.19 10.12
CA GLN A 306 2.91 -31.92 11.03
C GLN A 306 2.77 -30.40 11.32
N ASP A 307 3.87 -29.65 11.27
CA ASP A 307 3.87 -28.20 11.42
C ASP A 307 3.43 -27.51 10.12
N GLU A 308 2.29 -26.82 10.17
CA GLU A 308 1.72 -26.10 9.03
C GLU A 308 2.61 -24.97 8.51
N GLU A 309 3.36 -24.30 9.38
CA GLU A 309 4.30 -23.25 8.98
C GLU A 309 5.42 -23.84 8.10
N VAL A 310 5.90 -25.04 8.43
CA VAL A 310 6.91 -25.76 7.64
C VAL A 310 6.36 -26.06 6.25
N ARG A 311 5.14 -26.61 6.17
CA ARG A 311 4.46 -26.91 4.90
C ARG A 311 4.28 -25.65 4.04
N LEU A 312 3.81 -24.56 4.65
CA LEU A 312 3.67 -23.25 4.00
C LEU A 312 4.99 -22.78 3.39
N ARG A 313 6.06 -22.74 4.19
CA ARG A 313 7.36 -22.19 3.77
C ARG A 313 8.05 -23.07 2.72
N ALA A 314 7.99 -24.39 2.88
CA ALA A 314 8.49 -25.32 1.87
C ALA A 314 7.74 -25.14 0.54
N GLY A 315 6.40 -25.10 0.57
CA GLY A 315 5.58 -24.87 -0.61
C GLY A 315 5.88 -23.53 -1.29
N ARG A 316 6.02 -22.45 -0.51
CA ARG A 316 6.38 -21.11 -1.01
C ARG A 316 7.76 -21.09 -1.64
N CYS A 317 8.76 -21.69 -1.00
CA CYS A 317 10.11 -21.80 -1.54
C CYS A 317 10.11 -22.57 -2.87
N MET A 318 9.35 -23.67 -2.97
CA MET A 318 9.26 -24.45 -4.21
C MET A 318 8.64 -23.63 -5.35
N LEU A 319 7.55 -22.89 -5.09
CA LEU A 319 6.93 -22.01 -6.09
C LEU A 319 7.89 -20.90 -6.55
N ASN A 320 8.58 -20.24 -5.63
CA ASN A 320 9.55 -19.18 -5.97
C ASN A 320 10.73 -19.70 -6.81
N LEU A 321 11.08 -20.98 -6.66
CA LEU A 321 12.09 -21.67 -7.47
C LEU A 321 11.52 -22.20 -8.81
N GLY A 322 10.24 -21.97 -9.10
CA GLY A 322 9.57 -22.37 -10.34
C GLY A 322 9.01 -23.78 -10.35
N SER A 323 8.97 -24.47 -9.21
CA SER A 323 8.38 -25.82 -9.08
C SER A 323 6.92 -25.74 -8.60
N SER A 324 6.00 -26.37 -9.34
CA SER A 324 4.57 -26.42 -8.96
C SER A 324 4.24 -27.45 -7.88
N ALA A 325 5.21 -28.25 -7.42
CA ALA A 325 4.95 -29.32 -6.46
C ALA A 325 4.41 -28.83 -5.10
N GLY A 326 4.76 -27.60 -4.69
CA GLY A 326 4.22 -26.98 -3.47
C GLY A 326 2.80 -26.41 -3.60
N LEU A 327 2.24 -26.32 -4.82
CA LEU A 327 0.96 -25.66 -5.07
C LEU A 327 -0.22 -26.34 -4.37
N GLY A 328 -0.26 -27.67 -4.37
CA GLY A 328 -1.34 -28.44 -3.75
C GLY A 328 -1.43 -28.20 -2.25
N THR A 329 -0.29 -28.23 -1.56
CA THR A 329 -0.18 -27.96 -0.13
C THR A 329 -0.60 -26.53 0.19
N LEU A 330 -0.09 -25.54 -0.55
CA LEU A 330 -0.46 -24.14 -0.34
C LEU A 330 -1.95 -23.89 -0.61
N LYS A 331 -2.52 -24.51 -1.63
CA LYS A 331 -3.96 -24.43 -1.90
C LYS A 331 -4.75 -24.98 -0.72
N THR A 332 -4.33 -26.10 -0.15
CA THR A 332 -4.99 -26.71 1.02
C THR A 332 -4.98 -25.75 2.20
N ILE A 333 -3.82 -25.17 2.51
CA ILE A 333 -3.67 -24.17 3.58
C ILE A 333 -4.55 -22.93 3.32
N ALA A 334 -4.59 -22.42 2.08
CA ALA A 334 -5.42 -21.26 1.73
C ALA A 334 -6.94 -21.52 1.91
N MET A 335 -7.37 -22.76 1.66
CA MET A 335 -8.78 -23.18 1.72
C MET A 335 -9.22 -23.64 3.11
N ASP A 336 -8.29 -23.97 3.99
CA ASP A 336 -8.61 -24.43 5.35
C ASP A 336 -9.08 -23.25 6.22
N LYS A 337 -10.36 -23.28 6.63
CA LYS A 337 -10.97 -22.25 7.48
C LYS A 337 -10.33 -22.13 8.87
N GLY A 338 -9.68 -23.19 9.36
CA GLY A 338 -9.00 -23.20 10.66
C GLY A 338 -7.54 -22.71 10.61
N SER A 339 -6.98 -22.55 9.42
CA SER A 339 -5.58 -22.15 9.27
C SER A 339 -5.38 -20.66 9.56
N VAL A 340 -4.31 -20.33 10.28
CA VAL A 340 -3.85 -18.94 10.46
C VAL A 340 -3.01 -18.43 9.27
N TYR A 341 -2.63 -19.33 8.35
CA TYR A 341 -1.72 -19.05 7.24
C TYR A 341 -2.42 -18.87 5.89
N ARG A 342 -3.75 -18.79 5.87
CA ARG A 342 -4.55 -18.74 4.63
C ARG A 342 -4.12 -17.61 3.69
N VAL A 343 -4.00 -16.39 4.22
CA VAL A 343 -3.58 -15.20 3.46
C VAL A 343 -2.15 -15.38 2.95
N ALA A 344 -1.22 -15.82 3.81
CA ALA A 344 0.17 -16.03 3.44
C ALA A 344 0.33 -17.10 2.35
N ALA A 345 -0.49 -18.16 2.39
CA ALA A 345 -0.52 -19.20 1.36
C ALA A 345 -1.05 -18.66 0.03
N LEU A 346 -2.13 -17.86 0.06
CA LEU A 346 -2.66 -17.20 -1.13
C LEU A 346 -1.63 -16.25 -1.76
N GLU A 347 -0.96 -15.42 -0.95
CA GLU A 347 0.11 -14.54 -1.41
C GLU A 347 1.26 -15.33 -2.04
N ALA A 348 1.69 -16.43 -1.42
CA ALA A 348 2.71 -17.33 -1.98
C ALA A 348 2.31 -17.89 -3.36
N ILE A 349 1.07 -18.36 -3.49
CA ILE A 349 0.52 -18.87 -4.75
C ILE A 349 0.55 -17.77 -5.82
N THR A 350 0.07 -16.58 -5.49
CA THR A 350 -0.05 -15.50 -6.48
C THR A 350 1.28 -14.90 -6.88
N ALA A 351 2.29 -15.00 -6.01
CA ALA A 351 3.66 -14.59 -6.29
C ALA A 351 4.43 -15.59 -7.17
N GLY A 352 4.24 -16.90 -6.97
CA GLY A 352 5.11 -17.92 -7.57
C GLY A 352 4.42 -18.95 -8.48
N ALA A 353 3.11 -19.11 -8.44
CA ALA A 353 2.38 -20.04 -9.32
C ALA A 353 2.11 -19.42 -10.70
N ARG A 354 1.67 -20.26 -11.65
CA ARG A 354 1.23 -19.78 -12.97
C ARG A 354 -0.01 -18.88 -12.79
N ARG A 355 -0.11 -17.82 -13.60
CA ARG A 355 -1.23 -16.87 -13.58
C ARG A 355 -2.61 -17.53 -13.56
N LYS A 356 -2.80 -18.60 -14.35
CA LYS A 356 -4.06 -19.36 -14.42
C LYS A 356 -4.43 -20.01 -13.09
N ASP A 357 -3.47 -20.62 -12.40
CA ASP A 357 -3.69 -21.32 -11.13
C ASP A 357 -3.96 -20.32 -10.00
N ALA A 358 -3.17 -19.23 -9.96
CA ALA A 358 -3.37 -18.14 -9.01
C ALA A 358 -4.76 -17.49 -9.18
N ALA A 359 -5.18 -17.21 -10.41
CA ALA A 359 -6.50 -16.65 -10.69
C ALA A 359 -7.63 -17.63 -10.36
N LEU A 360 -7.46 -18.93 -10.62
CA LEU A 360 -8.46 -19.95 -10.26
C LEU A 360 -8.69 -20.00 -8.74
N ILE A 361 -7.61 -20.10 -7.96
CA ILE A 361 -7.67 -20.20 -6.50
C ILE A 361 -8.24 -18.90 -5.90
N SER A 362 -7.80 -17.74 -6.39
CA SER A 362 -8.33 -16.45 -5.92
C SER A 362 -9.82 -16.31 -6.21
N ARG A 363 -10.31 -16.73 -7.39
CA ARG A 363 -11.76 -16.73 -7.69
C ARG A 363 -12.58 -17.64 -6.78
N GLN A 364 -12.00 -18.74 -6.29
CA GLN A 364 -12.65 -19.62 -5.32
C GLN A 364 -12.79 -18.91 -3.96
N LEU A 365 -11.74 -18.23 -3.50
CA LEU A 365 -11.71 -17.52 -2.21
C LEU A 365 -12.54 -16.24 -2.16
N LEU A 366 -13.01 -15.70 -3.30
CA LEU A 366 -13.99 -14.61 -3.31
C LEU A 366 -15.32 -14.96 -2.63
N ARG A 367 -15.62 -16.25 -2.49
CA ARG A 367 -16.83 -16.77 -1.83
C ARG A 367 -16.62 -17.14 -0.37
N ASP A 368 -15.45 -16.84 0.20
CA ASP A 368 -15.16 -17.16 1.59
C ASP A 368 -16.04 -16.37 2.54
N ASP A 369 -16.34 -16.94 3.71
CA ASP A 369 -17.14 -16.28 4.75
C ASP A 369 -16.33 -15.17 5.44
N ASP A 370 -15.00 -15.28 5.50
CA ASP A 370 -14.10 -14.27 6.07
C ASP A 370 -13.80 -13.16 5.06
N PHE A 371 -14.15 -11.92 5.41
CA PHE A 371 -13.87 -10.74 4.57
C PHE A 371 -12.38 -10.56 4.28
N ASN A 372 -11.48 -10.84 5.22
CA ASN A 372 -10.04 -10.67 5.00
C ASN A 372 -9.53 -11.57 3.87
N ILE A 373 -10.09 -12.79 3.77
CA ILE A 373 -9.77 -13.75 2.71
C ILE A 373 -10.38 -13.30 1.38
N ARG A 374 -11.65 -12.86 1.38
CA ARG A 374 -12.28 -12.28 0.17
C ARG A 374 -11.51 -11.08 -0.34
N PHE A 375 -11.11 -10.18 0.55
CA PHE A 375 -10.36 -8.98 0.23
C PHE A 375 -8.97 -9.32 -0.31
N ALA A 376 -8.25 -10.24 0.33
CA ALA A 376 -6.96 -10.72 -0.17
C ALA A 376 -7.11 -11.33 -1.59
N ALA A 377 -8.11 -12.17 -1.81
CA ALA A 377 -8.39 -12.77 -3.12
C ALA A 377 -8.72 -11.72 -4.20
N TYR A 378 -9.54 -10.73 -3.85
CA TYR A 378 -9.83 -9.58 -4.69
C TYR A 378 -8.55 -8.81 -5.06
N GLU A 379 -7.69 -8.48 -4.09
CA GLU A 379 -6.43 -7.77 -4.33
C GLU A 379 -5.55 -8.50 -5.34
N GLN A 380 -5.48 -9.83 -5.26
CA GLN A 380 -4.69 -10.61 -6.21
C GLN A 380 -5.32 -10.64 -7.60
N LEU A 381 -6.63 -10.84 -7.72
CA LEU A 381 -7.33 -10.79 -9.01
C LEU A 381 -7.19 -9.43 -9.69
N ARG A 382 -7.24 -8.36 -8.89
CA ARG A 382 -7.01 -6.99 -9.36
C ARG A 382 -5.59 -6.79 -9.91
N LYS A 383 -4.56 -7.33 -9.24
CA LYS A 383 -3.17 -7.30 -9.71
C LYS A 383 -2.97 -8.16 -10.97
N LEU A 384 -3.71 -9.25 -11.10
CA LEU A 384 -3.67 -10.15 -12.25
C LEU A 384 -4.50 -9.66 -13.43
N ASP A 385 -5.20 -8.53 -13.31
CA ASP A 385 -6.13 -8.03 -14.32
C ASP A 385 -7.12 -9.10 -14.78
N ASP A 386 -7.73 -9.78 -13.80
CA ASP A 386 -8.72 -10.82 -14.04
C ASP A 386 -10.10 -10.21 -14.31
N ILE A 387 -10.80 -10.76 -15.31
CA ILE A 387 -12.12 -10.30 -15.76
C ILE A 387 -13.21 -10.33 -14.69
N THR A 388 -12.99 -11.07 -13.58
CA THR A 388 -13.93 -11.13 -12.46
C THR A 388 -14.07 -9.79 -11.73
N VAL A 389 -13.06 -8.91 -11.84
CA VAL A 389 -13.08 -7.57 -11.25
C VAL A 389 -13.39 -6.57 -12.35
N SER A 390 -14.66 -6.16 -12.43
CA SER A 390 -15.05 -5.02 -13.30
C SER A 390 -14.49 -3.74 -12.70
N ARG A 391 -13.82 -2.91 -13.51
CA ARG A 391 -13.19 -1.66 -13.06
C ARG A 391 -13.60 -0.51 -13.95
N LYS A 392 -14.14 0.54 -13.34
CA LYS A 392 -14.56 1.77 -14.01
C LYS A 392 -13.93 2.99 -13.35
N PRO A 393 -13.14 3.81 -14.06
CA PRO A 393 -12.70 5.10 -13.53
C PRO A 393 -13.88 6.06 -13.43
N ILE A 394 -13.95 6.84 -12.35
CA ILE A 394 -15.00 7.83 -12.11
C ILE A 394 -14.35 9.21 -11.95
N ALA A 395 -14.74 10.17 -12.81
CA ALA A 395 -14.26 11.56 -12.79
C ALA A 395 -12.74 11.74 -12.61
N ARG A 396 -11.94 10.78 -13.13
CA ARG A 396 -10.46 10.72 -12.98
C ARG A 396 -9.97 10.79 -11.52
N SER A 397 -10.85 10.49 -10.55
CA SER A 397 -10.59 10.65 -9.13
C SER A 397 -10.36 9.30 -8.45
N PHE A 398 -11.26 8.34 -8.69
CA PHE A 398 -11.20 7.01 -8.08
C PHE A 398 -11.73 5.93 -9.02
N TYR A 399 -11.61 4.66 -8.63
CA TYR A 399 -12.19 3.53 -9.35
C TYR A 399 -13.43 2.98 -8.64
N LEU A 400 -14.51 2.78 -9.38
CA LEU A 400 -15.61 1.91 -8.96
C LEU A 400 -15.29 0.49 -9.46
N GLU A 401 -15.14 -0.44 -8.52
CA GLU A 401 -14.84 -1.84 -8.81
C GLU A 401 -15.98 -2.75 -8.34
N GLN A 402 -16.35 -3.74 -9.14
CA GLN A 402 -17.50 -4.60 -8.88
C GLN A 402 -17.17 -6.07 -9.04
N ILE A 403 -17.69 -6.89 -8.11
CA ILE A 403 -17.46 -8.34 -8.05
C ILE A 403 -18.82 -9.02 -7.88
N VAL A 404 -19.24 -9.80 -8.87
CA VAL A 404 -20.59 -10.41 -8.90
C VAL A 404 -20.70 -11.66 -8.03
N ARG A 405 -19.62 -12.46 -7.93
CA ARG A 405 -19.66 -13.82 -7.37
C ARG A 405 -19.27 -13.87 -5.90
N THR A 406 -20.01 -13.22 -5.01
CA THR A 406 -19.77 -13.29 -3.55
C THR A 406 -21.09 -13.60 -2.82
N GLY A 407 -21.01 -14.35 -1.70
CA GLY A 407 -22.21 -14.71 -0.92
C GLY A 407 -22.71 -13.57 -0.04
N GLN A 408 -21.79 -12.78 0.52
CA GLN A 408 -22.09 -11.61 1.34
C GLN A 408 -21.88 -10.33 0.53
N LYS A 409 -22.79 -9.37 0.71
CA LYS A 409 -22.69 -8.02 0.13
C LYS A 409 -21.86 -7.14 1.05
N THR A 410 -20.79 -6.56 0.51
CA THR A 410 -19.90 -5.67 1.27
C THR A 410 -19.50 -4.50 0.39
N VAL A 411 -19.55 -3.30 0.95
CA VAL A 411 -19.03 -2.06 0.36
C VAL A 411 -17.71 -1.75 1.03
N PHE A 412 -16.61 -1.88 0.31
CA PHE A 412 -15.28 -1.50 0.79
C PHE A 412 -14.82 -0.19 0.16
N VAL A 413 -14.26 0.71 0.97
CA VAL A 413 -13.68 1.99 0.49
C VAL A 413 -12.21 2.10 0.88
N SER A 414 -11.34 2.50 -0.06
CA SER A 414 -9.93 2.75 0.25
C SER A 414 -9.72 4.14 0.85
N ARG A 415 -8.86 4.25 1.86
CA ARG A 415 -8.44 5.53 2.47
C ARG A 415 -6.94 5.77 2.34
N SER A 416 -6.25 4.90 1.60
CA SER A 416 -4.82 4.95 1.29
C SER A 416 -4.57 4.29 -0.07
N GLY A 417 -3.53 4.73 -0.78
CA GLY A 417 -3.20 4.28 -2.13
C GLY A 417 -4.22 4.78 -3.15
N GLN A 418 -4.49 3.99 -4.19
CA GLN A 418 -5.47 4.39 -5.21
C GLN A 418 -6.88 4.47 -4.59
N GLY A 419 -7.52 5.64 -4.69
CA GLY A 419 -8.93 5.82 -4.31
C GLY A 419 -9.81 4.83 -5.05
N ARG A 420 -10.66 4.09 -4.33
CA ARG A 420 -11.58 3.09 -4.92
C ARG A 420 -12.72 2.71 -3.99
N ILE A 421 -13.85 2.43 -4.61
CA ILE A 421 -15.05 1.86 -3.99
C ILE A 421 -15.23 0.47 -4.59
N VAL A 422 -15.30 -0.56 -3.76
CA VAL A 422 -15.40 -1.96 -4.18
C VAL A 422 -16.74 -2.52 -3.71
N LEU A 423 -17.56 -2.97 -4.65
CA LEU A 423 -18.85 -3.60 -4.40
C LEU A 423 -18.70 -5.12 -4.52
N PHE A 424 -18.59 -5.80 -3.37
CA PHE A 424 -18.67 -7.26 -3.30
C PHE A 424 -20.15 -7.66 -3.33
N GLY A 425 -20.52 -8.53 -4.27
CA GLY A 425 -21.89 -9.02 -4.43
C GLY A 425 -22.73 -8.15 -5.34
N ALA A 426 -22.10 -7.51 -6.34
CA ALA A 426 -22.79 -6.67 -7.31
C ALA A 426 -23.73 -7.49 -8.23
N PRO A 427 -24.86 -6.94 -8.69
CA PRO A 427 -25.38 -5.62 -8.37
C PRO A 427 -25.89 -5.55 -6.92
N ILE A 428 -25.61 -4.43 -6.24
CA ILE A 428 -26.16 -4.14 -4.91
C ILE A 428 -27.33 -3.19 -5.13
N LEU A 429 -28.54 -3.73 -5.06
CA LEU A 429 -29.77 -2.94 -5.16
C LEU A 429 -30.05 -2.24 -3.83
N CYS A 430 -30.30 -0.95 -3.91
CA CYS A 430 -30.76 -0.16 -2.78
C CYS A 430 -32.27 -0.37 -2.60
N CYS A 431 -32.74 -0.26 -1.35
CA CYS A 431 -34.17 -0.32 -1.04
C CYS A 431 -34.92 0.86 -1.68
N ASP A 432 -36.16 0.65 -2.13
CA ASP A 432 -37.04 1.78 -2.42
C ASP A 432 -37.44 2.48 -1.10
N ASN A 433 -38.15 3.61 -1.18
CA ASN A 433 -38.49 4.41 0.01
C ASN A 433 -37.26 4.91 0.81
N MET A 434 -36.16 5.24 0.14
CA MET A 434 -34.95 5.76 0.77
C MET A 434 -34.95 7.29 0.80
N PHE A 435 -34.49 7.88 1.91
CA PHE A 435 -34.13 9.30 1.98
C PHE A 435 -32.80 9.48 2.71
N ILE A 436 -31.77 9.85 1.97
CA ILE A 436 -30.40 10.03 2.47
C ILE A 436 -29.95 11.44 2.15
N GLN A 437 -29.39 12.11 3.15
CA GLN A 437 -28.91 13.48 3.03
C GLN A 437 -27.55 13.60 3.72
N SER A 438 -26.58 14.22 3.03
CA SER A 438 -25.25 14.48 3.58
C SER A 438 -25.33 15.34 4.85
N ALA A 439 -24.31 15.26 5.70
CA ALA A 439 -24.29 15.98 6.99
C ALA A 439 -24.45 17.52 6.84
N ASN A 440 -23.96 18.08 5.74
CA ASN A 440 -24.11 19.51 5.41
C ASN A 440 -25.40 19.85 4.65
N GLY A 441 -26.26 18.88 4.35
CA GLY A 441 -27.50 19.08 3.62
C GLY A 441 -27.32 19.49 2.15
N GLU A 442 -26.13 19.28 1.59
CA GLU A 442 -25.82 19.67 0.20
C GLU A 442 -26.15 18.58 -0.81
N ILE A 443 -26.13 17.30 -0.42
CA ILE A 443 -26.41 16.16 -1.31
C ILE A 443 -27.63 15.43 -0.78
N THR A 444 -28.53 15.04 -1.68
CA THR A 444 -29.75 14.28 -1.33
C THR A 444 -29.98 13.16 -2.34
N ILE A 445 -30.31 11.98 -1.80
CA ILE A 445 -30.71 10.78 -2.52
C ILE A 445 -32.12 10.42 -2.02
N ASP A 446 -33.08 10.33 -2.92
CA ASP A 446 -34.48 10.09 -2.62
C ASP A 446 -35.06 9.01 -3.53
N SER A 447 -35.85 8.10 -2.97
CA SER A 447 -36.71 7.18 -3.72
C SER A 447 -37.99 7.01 -2.93
N ARG A 448 -39.15 7.08 -3.61
CA ARG A 448 -40.47 6.88 -2.96
C ARG A 448 -40.84 5.39 -2.94
N PRO A 449 -41.77 4.96 -2.07
CA PRO A 449 -42.29 3.59 -2.10
C PRO A 449 -42.78 3.18 -3.50
N GLY A 450 -42.34 2.02 -3.98
CA GLY A 450 -42.70 1.48 -5.29
C GLY A 450 -42.01 2.13 -6.49
N GLN A 451 -41.12 3.10 -6.30
CA GLN A 451 -40.32 3.66 -7.39
C GLN A 451 -39.16 2.73 -7.74
N GLN A 452 -38.98 2.46 -9.03
CA GLN A 452 -37.85 1.66 -9.56
C GLN A 452 -36.59 2.48 -9.86
N TYR A 453 -36.55 3.72 -9.38
CA TYR A 453 -35.43 4.65 -9.60
C TYR A 453 -35.16 5.45 -8.33
N ALA A 454 -33.93 5.95 -8.22
CA ALA A 454 -33.54 6.95 -7.25
C ALA A 454 -33.38 8.32 -7.94
N SER A 455 -33.69 9.39 -7.21
CA SER A 455 -33.43 10.77 -7.61
C SER A 455 -32.27 11.30 -6.78
N VAL A 456 -31.24 11.81 -7.45
CA VAL A 456 -30.07 12.41 -6.80
C VAL A 456 -29.96 13.89 -7.14
N MET A 457 -29.60 14.70 -6.15
CA MET A 457 -29.44 16.14 -6.32
C MET A 457 -28.34 16.71 -5.42
N ARG A 458 -27.74 17.82 -5.85
CA ARG A 458 -26.66 18.49 -5.14
C ARG A 458 -26.81 20.02 -5.19
N LYS A 459 -26.56 20.72 -4.09
CA LYS A 459 -26.37 22.18 -4.09
C LYS A 459 -25.09 22.54 -4.83
N HIS A 460 -25.15 23.48 -5.77
CA HIS A 460 -23.99 23.87 -6.55
C HIS A 460 -22.88 24.41 -5.62
N PRO A 461 -21.63 23.91 -5.76
CA PRO A 461 -20.50 24.28 -4.93
C PRO A 461 -20.33 25.78 -4.63
N THR A 462 -20.50 26.62 -5.66
CA THR A 462 -20.25 28.06 -5.60
C THR A 462 -21.49 28.93 -5.86
N ARG A 463 -22.66 28.33 -6.11
CA ARG A 463 -23.88 29.06 -6.45
C ARG A 463 -25.02 28.53 -5.59
N PRO A 464 -25.95 29.36 -5.11
CA PRO A 464 -27.09 28.91 -4.30
C PRO A 464 -28.17 28.26 -5.19
N THR A 465 -27.78 27.36 -6.09
CA THR A 465 -28.66 26.71 -7.07
C THR A 465 -28.57 25.20 -6.91
N MET A 466 -29.70 24.51 -6.96
CA MET A 466 -29.72 23.04 -6.99
C MET A 466 -29.35 22.53 -8.38
N ILE A 467 -28.52 21.49 -8.43
CA ILE A 467 -28.21 20.70 -9.62
C ILE A 467 -28.98 19.38 -9.51
N GLY A 468 -29.75 19.05 -10.54
CA GLY A 468 -30.66 17.90 -10.55
C GLY A 468 -32.13 18.31 -10.39
N PRO A 469 -33.04 17.37 -10.07
CA PRO A 469 -32.77 15.96 -9.78
C PRO A 469 -32.35 15.18 -11.03
N LEU A 470 -31.34 14.33 -10.89
CA LEU A 470 -30.98 13.32 -11.87
C LEU A 470 -31.59 11.98 -11.47
N ARG A 471 -32.18 11.27 -12.43
CA ARG A 471 -32.73 9.93 -12.20
C ARG A 471 -31.66 8.89 -12.49
N THR A 472 -31.57 7.90 -11.63
CA THR A 472 -30.68 6.76 -11.75
C THR A 472 -31.39 5.48 -11.31
N SER A 473 -30.87 4.31 -11.69
CA SER A 473 -31.43 3.04 -11.23
C SER A 473 -31.25 2.89 -9.71
N LEU A 474 -31.87 1.86 -9.13
CA LEU A 474 -31.62 1.49 -7.72
C LEU A 474 -30.29 0.71 -7.54
N ASP A 475 -29.53 0.44 -8.60
CA ASP A 475 -28.19 -0.14 -8.48
C ASP A 475 -27.25 0.88 -7.83
N LEU A 476 -26.63 0.50 -6.72
CA LEU A 476 -25.67 1.33 -6.00
C LEU A 476 -24.52 1.79 -6.91
N GLY A 477 -24.09 0.97 -7.87
CA GLY A 477 -23.06 1.33 -8.83
C GLY A 477 -23.48 2.50 -9.73
N ASP A 478 -24.72 2.49 -10.22
CA ASP A 478 -25.28 3.58 -11.03
C ASP A 478 -25.50 4.86 -10.20
N ILE A 479 -25.87 4.74 -8.92
CA ILE A 479 -26.00 5.88 -7.99
C ILE A 479 -24.62 6.53 -7.76
N ILE A 480 -23.59 5.72 -7.45
CA ILE A 480 -22.22 6.21 -7.26
C ILE A 480 -21.73 6.95 -8.51
N GLU A 481 -21.93 6.35 -9.69
CA GLU A 481 -21.56 6.96 -10.96
C GLU A 481 -22.27 8.29 -11.19
N THR A 482 -23.59 8.33 -11.02
CA THR A 482 -24.39 9.55 -11.26
C THR A 482 -24.03 10.67 -10.28
N LEU A 483 -23.70 10.36 -9.03
CA LEU A 483 -23.28 11.35 -8.04
C LEU A 483 -21.87 11.89 -8.35
N CYS A 484 -20.93 11.00 -8.68
CA CYS A 484 -19.51 11.34 -8.67
C CYS A 484 -18.93 11.75 -10.03
N GLU A 485 -19.57 11.39 -11.14
CA GLU A 485 -19.06 11.74 -12.47
C GLU A 485 -19.01 13.26 -12.69
N GLU A 486 -18.20 13.71 -13.65
CA GLU A 486 -18.07 15.13 -13.95
C GLU A 486 -19.39 15.75 -14.45
N PRO A 487 -19.73 16.99 -14.05
CA PRO A 487 -20.85 17.72 -14.64
C PRO A 487 -20.56 18.05 -16.12
N GLY A 488 -21.31 17.44 -17.05
CA GLY A 488 -21.16 17.65 -18.50
C GLY A 488 -22.23 18.53 -19.15
N LYS A 489 -22.00 18.97 -20.40
CA LYS A 489 -23.08 19.39 -21.30
C LYS A 489 -23.75 18.15 -21.89
N ARG A 490 -25.08 18.14 -21.95
CA ARG A 490 -25.93 17.04 -22.45
C ARG A 490 -25.42 16.55 -23.82
N SER A 491 -24.83 15.35 -23.88
CA SER A 491 -24.55 14.63 -25.14
C SER A 491 -25.60 13.53 -25.36
N GLU A 492 -25.67 12.98 -26.57
CA GLU A 492 -26.67 11.97 -27.01
C GLU A 492 -26.70 10.69 -26.16
N GLN A 493 -25.71 10.45 -25.28
CA GLN A 493 -25.61 9.27 -24.40
C GLN A 493 -25.95 9.54 -22.91
N GLY A 494 -26.35 10.77 -22.56
CA GLY A 494 -27.30 10.98 -21.47
C GLY A 494 -26.89 10.78 -20.01
N ARG A 495 -25.61 10.74 -19.61
CA ARG A 495 -25.24 10.76 -18.18
C ARG A 495 -24.58 12.09 -17.77
N LEU A 496 -25.31 12.87 -16.97
CA LEU A 496 -24.80 14.03 -16.24
C LEU A 496 -24.31 13.54 -14.87
N GLY A 497 -23.11 13.92 -14.44
CA GLY A 497 -22.66 13.71 -13.06
C GLY A 497 -22.92 14.93 -12.18
N LEU A 498 -22.95 14.75 -10.86
CA LEU A 498 -23.08 15.87 -9.89
C LEU A 498 -21.74 16.34 -9.31
N GLY A 499 -20.62 15.71 -9.71
CA GLY A 499 -19.27 16.04 -9.24
C GLY A 499 -19.10 15.92 -7.73
N VAL A 500 -19.83 15.01 -7.08
CA VAL A 500 -19.64 14.66 -5.68
C VAL A 500 -18.24 14.07 -5.51
N THR A 501 -17.50 14.57 -4.53
CA THR A 501 -16.12 14.14 -4.29
C THR A 501 -16.08 12.74 -3.70
N TYR A 502 -14.94 12.06 -3.85
CA TYR A 502 -14.72 10.75 -3.24
C TYR A 502 -14.98 10.75 -1.72
N ALA A 503 -14.51 11.78 -1.01
CA ALA A 503 -14.72 11.92 0.44
C ALA A 503 -16.21 12.05 0.81
N GLU A 504 -16.97 12.89 0.09
CA GLU A 504 -18.41 13.03 0.30
C GLU A 504 -19.16 11.72 0.00
N MET A 505 -18.76 11.00 -1.06
CA MET A 505 -19.39 9.74 -1.45
C MET A 505 -19.17 8.63 -0.42
N ILE A 506 -17.96 8.46 0.13
CA ILE A 506 -17.71 7.42 1.15
C ILE A 506 -18.53 7.68 2.42
N ALA A 507 -18.74 8.95 2.81
CA ALA A 507 -19.59 9.31 3.94
C ALA A 507 -21.07 9.00 3.66
N LEU A 508 -21.55 9.30 2.44
CA LEU A 508 -22.89 8.94 2.01
C LEU A 508 -23.09 7.42 2.01
N LEU A 509 -22.13 6.64 1.50
CA LEU A 509 -22.22 5.18 1.50
C LEU A 509 -22.32 4.59 2.91
N LYS A 510 -21.52 5.09 3.85
CA LYS A 510 -21.63 4.70 5.27
C LYS A 510 -23.04 4.97 5.79
N GLN A 511 -23.56 6.17 5.54
CA GLN A 511 -24.90 6.57 5.98
C GLN A 511 -26.03 5.75 5.31
N MET A 512 -25.87 5.40 4.03
CA MET A 512 -26.80 4.53 3.30
C MET A 512 -26.87 3.13 3.92
N CYS A 513 -25.72 2.56 4.31
CA CYS A 513 -25.66 1.25 4.96
C CYS A 513 -26.23 1.32 6.40
N GLU A 514 -25.84 2.33 7.18
CA GLU A 514 -26.33 2.52 8.56
C GLU A 514 -27.85 2.74 8.65
N LYS A 515 -28.43 3.41 7.64
CA LYS A 515 -29.88 3.63 7.55
C LYS A 515 -30.64 2.48 6.89
N GLY A 516 -29.96 1.41 6.49
CA GLY A 516 -30.58 0.26 5.83
C GLY A 516 -31.06 0.53 4.40
N ALA A 517 -30.70 1.66 3.77
CA ALA A 517 -30.99 1.91 2.36
C ALA A 517 -30.17 0.99 1.44
N VAL A 518 -29.04 0.49 1.94
CA VAL A 518 -28.19 -0.51 1.29
C VAL A 518 -27.98 -1.67 2.26
N GLU A 519 -28.47 -2.85 1.91
CA GLU A 519 -28.23 -4.09 2.67
C GLU A 519 -26.83 -4.66 2.37
N ALA A 520 -25.80 -3.99 2.88
CA ALA A 520 -24.42 -4.44 2.78
C ALA A 520 -23.62 -4.01 4.01
N GLU A 521 -22.58 -4.77 4.35
CA GLU A 521 -21.60 -4.34 5.35
C GLU A 521 -20.72 -3.22 4.77
N PHE A 522 -20.51 -2.13 5.51
CA PHE A 522 -19.61 -1.04 5.12
C PHE A 522 -18.25 -1.19 5.81
N LEU A 523 -17.18 -1.28 5.03
CA LEU A 523 -15.81 -1.40 5.54
C LEU A 523 -14.91 -0.33 4.95
N ALA A 524 -14.13 0.33 5.82
CA ALA A 524 -13.20 1.37 5.43
C ALA A 524 -11.76 0.91 5.65
N GLY A 525 -10.91 1.12 4.64
CA GLY A 525 -9.48 0.90 4.77
C GLY A 525 -8.82 1.83 5.80
N PRO A 526 -7.57 1.53 6.20
CA PRO A 526 -6.81 2.43 7.06
C PRO A 526 -6.43 3.71 6.32
N LEU A 527 -6.19 4.79 7.08
CA LEU A 527 -5.58 6.01 6.58
C LEU A 527 -4.10 5.77 6.19
N PRO A 528 -3.51 6.66 5.37
CA PRO A 528 -2.11 6.56 5.00
C PRO A 528 -1.21 6.63 6.23
N LYS A 529 -0.22 5.73 6.30
CA LYS A 529 0.84 5.76 7.31
C LYS A 529 2.02 6.54 6.76
N ILE A 530 2.08 7.83 7.08
CA ILE A 530 3.07 8.81 6.55
C ILE A 530 3.98 9.32 7.66
#